data_AF-A0A928RDH8-F1
#
_entry.id   AF-A0A928RDH8-F1
#
_cell.length_a   1.000
_cell.length_b   1.000
_cell.length_c   1.000
_cell.angle_alpha   90.00
_cell.angle_beta   90.00
_cell.angle_gamma   90.00
#
_symmetry.space_group_name_H-M   'P 1'
#
loop_
_entity.id
_entity.type
_entity.pdbx_description
1 polymer ?
#
loop_
_entity_poly.entity_id
_entity_poly.type
_entity_poly.pdbx_seq_one_letter_code
_entity_poly.pdbx_strand_id
1 'polypeptide(L)'
;MKRRTIILALFGILIISAIVLAASKGFFSDPAYFFQRLTQKTQEQYHEITNTEPTIQEEIITTADHHKVLVDHPKGYSVALPEDMTFDLTVAPEFIKAYNDTTTVIVTREWAPYEDVFYFIDNYLNNYYLDETFIQSNKITIVRNDTFQMENGARAQIISLTRTPAAGSTVKQNAYTYFFVESMTGKQAFFRMMFKGQSHEEMNPMVEEAVASFEEIAIKGGNAFRGEYSPVIPESWNKETADLYQNIQSGEKFYWGLFVDGSYTDEKKYQWFADLEEKVDFNFDFSLHYVNLNHGFPVEELQNMYEKGKITELTLQISYHANDNLFGKNINLDVYDGLYDEEIRAFARGAKEFGHPFLFRLNNEMNSDWVNYSGVAALSDPEIFIENWRKIYQIFEEEGVDNAIWIFNPNAEDCPPCHWNSYIAY
;
A
#
# COMPACT_ATOMS: atom_id res chain seq x y z
N MET A 1 1.16 31.18 -19.73
CA MET A 1 0.53 31.34 -18.41
C MET A 1 -0.85 31.99 -18.46
N LYS A 2 -1.00 33.31 -18.68
CA LYS A 2 -2.30 34.03 -18.53
C LYS A 2 -3.50 33.47 -19.31
N ARG A 3 -3.31 32.96 -20.54
CA ARG A 3 -4.42 32.37 -21.34
C ARG A 3 -4.91 31.01 -20.81
N ARG A 4 -4.03 30.16 -20.27
CA ARG A 4 -4.42 28.87 -19.67
C ARG A 4 -5.21 29.08 -18.38
N THR A 5 -4.79 30.04 -17.54
CA THR A 5 -5.47 30.40 -16.30
C THR A 5 -6.89 30.94 -16.54
N ILE A 6 -7.09 31.74 -17.60
CA ILE A 6 -8.42 32.29 -17.95
C ILE A 6 -9.36 31.20 -18.49
N ILE A 7 -8.85 30.27 -19.30
CA ILE A 7 -9.65 29.15 -19.84
C ILE A 7 -10.05 28.18 -18.72
N LEU A 8 -9.15 27.86 -17.79
CA LEU A 8 -9.44 27.06 -16.60
C LEU A 8 -10.48 27.72 -15.69
N ALA A 9 -10.37 29.03 -15.47
CA ALA A 9 -11.36 29.77 -14.67
C ALA A 9 -12.76 29.73 -15.30
N LEU A 10 -12.86 29.87 -16.64
CA LEU A 10 -14.14 29.81 -17.36
C LEU A 10 -14.74 28.39 -17.37
N PHE A 11 -13.90 27.35 -17.46
CA PHE A 11 -14.35 25.96 -17.39
C PHE A 11 -14.83 25.57 -15.99
N GLY A 12 -14.13 26.05 -14.95
CA GLY A 12 -14.54 25.89 -13.55
C GLY A 12 -15.90 26.53 -13.27
N ILE A 13 -16.16 27.74 -13.79
CA ILE A 13 -17.47 28.42 -13.61
C ILE A 13 -18.62 27.64 -14.25
N LEU A 14 -18.41 27.02 -15.42
CA LEU A 14 -19.42 26.21 -16.12
C LEU A 14 -19.72 24.91 -15.38
N ILE A 15 -18.71 24.22 -14.85
CA ILE A 15 -18.87 23.01 -14.04
C ILE A 15 -19.62 23.33 -12.74
N ILE A 16 -19.21 24.40 -12.03
CA ILE A 16 -19.89 24.86 -10.81
C ILE A 16 -21.37 25.17 -11.10
N SER A 17 -21.69 25.82 -12.22
CA SER A 17 -23.07 26.16 -12.59
C SER A 17 -23.94 24.93 -12.87
N ALA A 18 -23.40 23.91 -13.56
CA ALA A 18 -24.10 22.65 -13.81
C ALA A 18 -24.34 21.84 -12.53
N ILE A 19 -23.36 21.88 -11.61
CA ILE A 19 -23.40 21.20 -10.31
C ILE A 19 -24.40 21.86 -9.35
N VAL A 20 -24.41 23.19 -9.27
CA VAL A 20 -25.41 23.94 -8.47
C VAL A 20 -26.82 23.63 -8.96
N LEU A 21 -27.00 23.47 -10.27
CA LEU A 21 -28.27 23.06 -10.87
C LEU A 21 -28.66 21.63 -10.45
N ALA A 22 -27.72 20.68 -10.43
CA ALA A 22 -27.95 19.31 -9.99
C ALA A 22 -28.28 19.23 -8.48
N ALA A 23 -27.55 19.96 -7.64
CA ALA A 23 -27.81 20.06 -6.20
C ALA A 23 -29.20 20.66 -5.92
N SER A 24 -29.61 21.71 -6.65
CA SER A 24 -30.94 22.32 -6.51
C SER A 24 -32.10 21.39 -6.90
N LYS A 25 -31.82 20.32 -7.66
CA LYS A 25 -32.80 19.31 -8.09
C LYS A 25 -32.83 18.05 -7.22
N GLY A 26 -32.10 18.04 -6.09
CA GLY A 26 -32.08 16.91 -5.16
C GLY A 26 -31.32 15.69 -5.69
N PHE A 27 -30.37 15.88 -6.61
CA PHE A 27 -29.58 14.79 -7.18
C PHE A 27 -28.54 14.22 -6.20
N PHE A 28 -28.26 14.93 -5.10
CA PHE A 28 -27.30 14.52 -4.07
C PHE A 28 -28.02 14.36 -2.73
N SER A 29 -27.74 13.25 -2.04
CA SER A 29 -28.26 12.93 -0.71
C SER A 29 -27.71 13.85 0.38
N ASP A 30 -26.52 14.43 0.18
CA ASP A 30 -25.91 15.46 1.03
C ASP A 30 -25.20 16.53 0.18
N PRO A 31 -25.88 17.64 -0.15
CA PRO A 31 -25.30 18.71 -0.95
C PRO A 31 -24.13 19.42 -0.25
N ALA A 32 -24.15 19.54 1.08
CA ALA A 32 -23.13 20.26 1.83
C ALA A 32 -21.79 19.52 1.79
N TYR A 33 -21.82 18.21 2.04
CA TYR A 33 -20.67 17.34 1.91
C TYR A 33 -20.12 17.33 0.47
N PHE A 34 -21.00 17.30 -0.54
CA PHE A 34 -20.58 17.35 -1.94
C PHE A 34 -19.83 18.64 -2.29
N PHE A 35 -20.35 19.81 -1.89
CA PHE A 35 -19.68 21.09 -2.15
C PHE A 35 -18.35 21.22 -1.42
N GLN A 36 -18.25 20.68 -0.21
CA GLN A 36 -17.01 20.63 0.55
C GLN A 36 -15.94 19.82 -0.19
N ARG A 37 -16.29 18.60 -0.63
CA ARG A 37 -15.37 17.73 -1.37
C ARG A 37 -14.97 18.31 -2.74
N LEU A 38 -15.91 18.95 -3.44
CA LEU A 38 -15.63 19.63 -4.71
C LEU A 38 -14.66 20.81 -4.50
N THR A 39 -14.86 21.58 -3.44
CA THR A 39 -13.99 22.70 -3.09
C THR A 39 -12.58 22.23 -2.77
N GLN A 40 -12.45 21.14 -1.99
CA GLN A 40 -11.15 20.50 -1.73
C GLN A 40 -10.46 20.02 -3.00
N LYS A 41 -11.13 19.22 -3.84
CA LYS A 41 -10.54 18.75 -5.11
C LYS A 41 -10.11 19.91 -6.02
N THR A 42 -10.87 21.01 -6.03
CA THR A 42 -10.52 22.19 -6.82
C THR A 42 -9.29 22.91 -6.24
N GLN A 43 -9.15 22.95 -4.91
CA GLN A 43 -7.97 23.51 -4.24
C GLN A 43 -6.74 22.63 -4.45
N GLU A 44 -6.86 21.31 -4.30
CA GLU A 44 -5.79 20.33 -4.58
C GLU A 44 -5.25 20.52 -6.01
N GLN A 45 -6.12 20.50 -7.01
CA GLN A 45 -5.74 20.73 -8.41
C GLN A 45 -5.09 22.10 -8.64
N TYR A 46 -5.58 23.14 -7.94
CA TYR A 46 -4.96 24.45 -8.01
C TYR A 46 -3.53 24.40 -7.48
N HIS A 47 -3.32 23.87 -6.28
CA HIS A 47 -2.02 23.76 -5.61
C HIS A 47 -1.01 22.94 -6.42
N GLU A 48 -1.46 21.82 -7.01
CA GLU A 48 -0.67 20.98 -7.91
C GLU A 48 -0.22 21.74 -9.17
N ILE A 49 -1.14 22.45 -9.83
CA ILE A 49 -0.84 23.20 -11.07
C ILE A 49 0.06 24.42 -10.78
N THR A 50 -0.10 25.07 -9.63
CA THR A 50 0.63 26.29 -9.29
C THR A 50 1.89 26.05 -8.48
N ASN A 51 2.16 24.80 -8.06
CA ASN A 51 3.26 24.45 -7.15
C ASN A 51 3.27 25.33 -5.90
N THR A 52 2.10 25.50 -5.28
CA THR A 52 1.92 26.31 -4.08
C THR A 52 1.37 25.45 -2.96
N GLU A 53 1.90 25.60 -1.76
CA GLU A 53 1.42 24.89 -0.56
C GLU A 53 0.01 25.33 -0.13
N PRO A 54 -0.81 24.41 0.44
CA PRO A 54 -2.05 24.77 1.12
C PRO A 54 -1.79 25.68 2.32
N THR A 55 -2.68 26.66 2.56
CA THR A 55 -2.50 27.65 3.62
C THR A 55 -2.87 27.13 5.02
N ILE A 56 -3.75 26.13 5.09
CA ILE A 56 -4.15 25.46 6.33
C ILE A 56 -3.90 23.97 6.11
N GLN A 57 -3.15 23.36 7.02
CA GLN A 57 -2.65 21.99 6.95
C GLN A 57 -2.85 21.32 8.32
N GLU A 58 -2.14 20.24 8.59
CA GLU A 58 -2.02 19.63 9.91
C GLU A 58 -1.15 20.46 10.87
N GLU A 59 -1.47 20.38 12.17
CA GLU A 59 -0.74 21.02 13.26
C GLU A 59 -0.44 19.99 14.36
N ILE A 60 0.72 20.12 15.01
CA ILE A 60 1.09 19.33 16.20
C ILE A 60 1.20 20.29 17.37
N ILE A 61 0.31 20.16 18.34
CA ILE A 61 0.20 21.05 19.50
C ILE A 61 0.68 20.30 20.74
N THR A 62 1.65 20.86 21.46
CA THR A 62 2.03 20.33 22.78
C THR A 62 1.14 20.94 23.86
N THR A 63 0.44 20.11 24.62
CA THR A 63 -0.48 20.53 25.67
C THR A 63 0.23 20.67 27.03
N ALA A 64 -0.41 21.34 27.99
CA ALA A 64 0.18 21.63 29.31
C ALA A 64 0.39 20.37 30.18
N ASP A 65 -0.32 19.29 29.88
CA ASP A 65 -0.17 17.94 30.45
C ASP A 65 0.82 17.07 29.65
N HIS A 66 1.60 17.69 28.75
CA HIS A 66 2.68 17.06 27.98
C HIS A 66 2.23 16.10 26.86
N HIS A 67 0.96 16.07 26.46
CA HIS A 67 0.56 15.36 25.25
C HIS A 67 0.92 16.13 23.97
N LYS A 68 1.10 15.38 22.86
CA LYS A 68 1.11 15.95 21.51
C LYS A 68 -0.25 15.69 20.87
N VAL A 69 -0.97 16.76 20.57
CA VAL A 69 -2.25 16.69 19.85
C VAL A 69 -1.97 16.89 18.37
N LEU A 70 -2.24 15.86 17.58
CA LEU A 70 -2.33 15.96 16.13
C LEU A 70 -3.67 16.57 15.78
N VAL A 71 -3.64 17.64 15.01
CA VAL A 71 -4.83 18.31 14.46
C VAL A 71 -4.71 18.31 12.95
N ASP A 72 -5.33 17.35 12.28
CA ASP A 72 -5.35 17.27 10.82
C ASP A 72 -6.57 18.03 10.30
N HIS A 73 -6.39 19.33 10.04
CA HIS A 73 -7.47 20.17 9.54
C HIS A 73 -8.02 19.73 8.18
N PRO A 74 -7.18 19.35 7.19
CA PRO A 74 -7.67 18.85 5.90
C PRO A 74 -8.50 17.57 5.98
N LYS A 75 -8.15 16.64 6.88
CA LYS A 75 -8.93 15.42 7.11
C LYS A 75 -9.98 15.58 8.20
N GLY A 76 -10.01 16.68 8.95
CA GLY A 76 -11.06 17.01 9.91
C GLY A 76 -11.09 16.11 11.14
N TYR A 77 -9.93 15.80 11.72
CA TYR A 77 -9.85 15.16 13.03
C TYR A 77 -8.78 15.78 13.92
N SER A 78 -8.89 15.52 15.22
CA SER A 78 -7.78 15.66 16.17
C SER A 78 -7.69 14.46 17.10
N VAL A 79 -6.48 14.15 17.56
CA VAL A 79 -6.21 13.07 18.51
C VAL A 79 -4.98 13.40 19.35
N ALA A 80 -5.02 13.12 20.65
CA ALA A 80 -3.87 13.23 21.54
C ALA A 80 -3.06 11.93 21.52
N LEU A 81 -1.74 12.06 21.40
CA LEU A 81 -0.77 10.98 21.48
C LEU A 81 0.35 11.34 22.48
N PRO A 82 1.10 10.35 23.00
CA PRO A 82 2.20 10.58 23.93
C PRO A 82 3.26 11.59 23.42
N GLU A 83 3.92 12.29 24.36
CA GLU A 83 4.90 13.34 24.05
C GLU A 83 6.08 12.84 23.19
N ASP A 84 6.50 11.60 23.41
CA ASP A 84 7.67 10.98 22.80
C ASP A 84 7.43 10.53 21.35
N MET A 85 6.18 10.60 20.86
CA MET A 85 5.85 10.28 19.48
C MET A 85 6.51 11.24 18.48
N THR A 86 7.13 10.64 17.47
CA THR A 86 7.58 11.31 16.26
C THR A 86 6.48 11.23 15.21
N PHE A 87 6.18 12.35 14.55
CA PHE A 87 5.15 12.42 13.51
C PHE A 87 5.80 12.47 12.13
N ASP A 88 5.40 11.54 11.27
CA ASP A 88 5.76 11.49 9.86
C ASP A 88 4.58 12.01 9.02
N LEU A 89 4.79 13.17 8.43
CA LEU A 89 3.84 13.90 7.59
C LEU A 89 4.19 13.81 6.09
N THR A 90 5.13 12.94 5.73
CA THR A 90 5.70 12.86 4.37
C THR A 90 4.61 12.59 3.33
N VAL A 91 3.63 11.75 3.68
CA VAL A 91 2.51 11.31 2.84
C VAL A 91 1.15 11.67 3.45
N ALA A 92 1.08 12.80 4.18
CA ALA A 92 -0.13 13.29 4.83
C ALA A 92 -1.41 13.32 3.97
N PRO A 93 -1.37 13.52 2.62
CA PRO A 93 -2.56 13.35 1.78
C PRO A 93 -3.21 11.97 1.86
N GLU A 94 -2.45 10.93 2.16
CA GLU A 94 -2.94 9.57 2.38
C GLU A 94 -3.19 9.33 3.88
N PHE A 95 -2.12 9.37 4.68
CA PHE A 95 -2.17 9.06 6.10
C PHE A 95 -1.11 9.84 6.88
N ILE A 96 -1.33 9.97 8.19
CA ILE A 96 -0.31 10.44 9.12
C ILE A 96 0.14 9.27 9.98
N LYS A 97 1.45 9.05 10.01
CA LYS A 97 2.09 8.05 10.86
C LYS A 97 2.71 8.74 12.08
N ALA A 98 2.48 8.22 13.27
CA ALA A 98 3.18 8.60 14.48
C ALA A 98 3.88 7.37 15.06
N TYR A 99 5.10 7.50 15.56
CA TYR A 99 5.84 6.37 16.10
C TYR A 99 6.86 6.76 17.17
N ASN A 100 7.16 5.81 18.05
CA ASN A 100 8.30 5.83 18.97
C ASN A 100 9.01 4.46 18.94
N ASP A 101 9.86 4.16 19.92
CA ASP A 101 10.64 2.92 19.95
C ASP A 101 9.80 1.65 20.10
N THR A 102 8.54 1.76 20.58
CA THR A 102 7.70 0.61 20.91
C THR A 102 6.44 0.53 20.07
N THR A 103 5.91 1.66 19.62
CA THR A 103 4.56 1.75 19.08
C THR A 103 4.52 2.60 17.82
N THR A 104 3.72 2.14 16.86
CA THR A 104 3.36 2.84 15.62
C THR A 104 1.87 3.10 15.62
N VAL A 105 1.46 4.28 15.18
CA VAL A 105 0.07 4.70 14.97
C VAL A 105 -0.09 5.20 13.55
N ILE A 106 -1.09 4.72 12.83
CA ILE A 106 -1.48 5.24 11.52
C ILE A 106 -2.90 5.75 11.63
N VAL A 107 -3.11 7.02 11.28
CA VAL A 107 -4.42 7.68 11.31
C VAL A 107 -4.85 8.06 9.90
N THR A 108 -6.07 7.68 9.52
CA THR A 108 -6.68 8.04 8.25
C THR A 108 -8.14 8.46 8.40
N ARG A 109 -8.59 9.31 7.48
CA ARG A 109 -10.01 9.48 7.17
C ARG A 109 -10.31 8.80 5.84
N GLU A 110 -11.30 7.93 5.86
CA GLU A 110 -11.64 7.02 4.77
C GLU A 110 -13.04 7.28 4.23
N TRP A 111 -13.37 6.64 3.10
CA TRP A 111 -14.68 6.71 2.46
C TRP A 111 -15.17 5.33 2.05
N ALA A 112 -16.29 4.88 2.63
CA ALA A 112 -16.92 3.63 2.25
C ALA A 112 -17.64 3.78 0.88
N PRO A 113 -17.49 2.82 -0.05
CA PRO A 113 -18.28 2.82 -1.28
C PRO A 113 -19.76 2.45 -1.02
N TYR A 114 -20.08 1.94 0.17
CA TYR A 114 -21.41 1.53 0.59
C TYR A 114 -22.04 2.54 1.58
N GLU A 115 -23.37 2.61 1.65
CA GLU A 115 -24.05 3.49 2.61
C GLU A 115 -23.88 3.02 4.06
N ASP A 116 -23.80 1.70 4.28
CA ASP A 116 -23.46 1.15 5.59
C ASP A 116 -21.94 1.04 5.70
N VAL A 117 -21.37 1.99 6.45
CA VAL A 117 -19.92 2.10 6.63
C VAL A 117 -19.36 0.88 7.36
N PHE A 118 -20.03 0.39 8.40
CA PHE A 118 -19.54 -0.79 9.13
C PHE A 118 -19.70 -2.08 8.35
N TYR A 119 -20.71 -2.20 7.47
CA TYR A 119 -20.73 -3.31 6.51
C TYR A 119 -19.44 -3.33 5.67
N PHE A 120 -19.01 -2.18 5.16
CA PHE A 120 -17.76 -2.08 4.40
C PHE A 120 -16.54 -2.47 5.25
N ILE A 121 -16.43 -1.90 6.45
CA ILE A 121 -15.31 -2.17 7.37
C ILE A 121 -15.25 -3.67 7.69
N ASP A 122 -16.36 -4.28 8.09
CA ASP A 122 -16.39 -5.68 8.52
C ASP A 122 -16.11 -6.67 7.37
N ASN A 123 -16.55 -6.36 6.15
CA ASN A 123 -16.46 -7.29 5.03
C ASN A 123 -15.22 -7.10 4.14
N TYR A 124 -14.53 -5.95 4.23
CA TYR A 124 -13.39 -5.64 3.36
C TYR A 124 -12.10 -5.27 4.12
N LEU A 125 -12.20 -4.76 5.35
CA LEU A 125 -11.02 -4.36 6.14
C LEU A 125 -10.74 -5.38 7.26
N ASN A 126 -11.80 -5.86 7.92
CA ASN A 126 -11.70 -6.77 9.07
C ASN A 126 -11.75 -8.26 8.69
N ASN A 127 -12.22 -8.57 7.48
CA ASN A 127 -12.68 -9.89 7.07
C ASN A 127 -11.64 -11.00 7.31
N TYR A 128 -10.37 -10.77 7.02
CA TYR A 128 -9.33 -11.79 7.20
C TYR A 128 -8.95 -11.99 8.66
N TYR A 129 -8.55 -10.94 9.37
CA TYR A 129 -8.06 -11.12 10.75
C TYR A 129 -9.15 -11.44 11.77
N LEU A 130 -10.43 -11.33 11.41
CA LEU A 130 -11.56 -11.82 12.21
C LEU A 130 -12.10 -13.19 11.75
N ASP A 131 -11.63 -13.74 10.64
CA ASP A 131 -12.04 -15.07 10.18
C ASP A 131 -11.41 -16.18 11.03
N GLU A 132 -12.21 -17.17 11.42
CA GLU A 132 -11.77 -18.26 12.31
C GLU A 132 -10.64 -19.10 11.70
N THR A 133 -10.69 -19.37 10.38
CA THR A 133 -9.67 -20.16 9.69
C THR A 133 -8.37 -19.40 9.63
N PHE A 134 -8.44 -18.10 9.33
CA PHE A 134 -7.28 -17.24 9.25
C PHE A 134 -6.63 -17.07 10.62
N ILE A 135 -7.42 -16.82 11.66
CA ILE A 135 -6.96 -16.70 13.04
C ILE A 135 -6.17 -17.95 13.46
N GLN A 136 -6.76 -19.13 13.26
CA GLN A 136 -6.13 -20.40 13.65
C GLN A 136 -4.87 -20.68 12.83
N SER A 137 -4.93 -20.49 11.51
CA SER A 137 -3.81 -20.76 10.60
C SER A 137 -2.62 -19.84 10.85
N ASN A 138 -2.86 -18.62 11.31
CA ASN A 138 -1.85 -17.58 11.47
C ASN A 138 -1.48 -17.29 12.94
N LYS A 139 -1.96 -18.11 13.88
CA LYS A 139 -1.66 -18.00 15.33
C LYS A 139 -1.99 -16.62 15.89
N ILE A 140 -3.15 -16.10 15.53
CA ILE A 140 -3.68 -14.83 16.02
C ILE A 140 -4.55 -15.10 17.24
N THR A 141 -4.53 -14.18 18.20
CA THR A 141 -5.44 -14.17 19.34
C THR A 141 -6.21 -12.86 19.34
N ILE A 142 -7.54 -12.93 19.27
CA ILE A 142 -8.40 -11.74 19.45
C ILE A 142 -8.49 -11.45 20.95
N VAL A 143 -8.06 -10.26 21.34
CA VAL A 143 -8.08 -9.77 22.72
C VAL A 143 -9.36 -8.99 23.00
N ARG A 144 -9.81 -8.18 22.02
CA ARG A 144 -10.98 -7.32 22.13
C ARG A 144 -11.66 -7.18 20.77
N ASN A 145 -12.99 -7.14 20.74
CA ASN A 145 -13.78 -6.76 19.57
C ASN A 145 -15.11 -6.18 20.07
N ASP A 146 -15.12 -4.88 20.34
CA ASP A 146 -16.27 -4.19 20.90
C ASP A 146 -16.82 -3.17 19.91
N THR A 147 -18.14 -3.00 19.92
CA THR A 147 -18.83 -1.89 19.25
C THR A 147 -19.51 -1.01 20.29
N PHE A 148 -19.45 0.31 20.11
CA PHE A 148 -19.97 1.28 21.05
C PHE A 148 -20.36 2.60 20.36
N GLN A 149 -20.89 3.55 21.11
CA GLN A 149 -21.14 4.91 20.64
C GLN A 149 -20.21 5.87 21.35
N MET A 150 -19.61 6.78 20.59
CA MET A 150 -18.87 7.94 21.11
C MET A 150 -19.83 8.92 21.79
N GLU A 151 -19.31 9.86 22.58
CA GLU A 151 -20.13 10.87 23.27
C GLU A 151 -20.97 11.73 22.30
N ASN A 152 -20.47 11.95 21.08
CA ASN A 152 -21.18 12.66 20.02
C ASN A 152 -22.24 11.80 19.28
N GLY A 153 -22.40 10.53 19.66
CA GLY A 153 -23.34 9.57 19.08
C GLY A 153 -22.80 8.77 17.89
N ALA A 154 -21.56 9.00 17.44
CA ALA A 154 -20.95 8.24 16.35
C ALA A 154 -20.78 6.76 16.73
N ARG A 155 -21.12 5.84 15.81
CA ARG A 155 -20.85 4.42 15.98
C ARG A 155 -19.34 4.18 15.86
N ALA A 156 -18.80 3.41 16.79
CA ALA A 156 -17.38 3.07 16.82
C ALA A 156 -17.18 1.57 17.06
N GLN A 157 -16.03 1.06 16.63
CA GLN A 157 -15.56 -0.29 16.90
C GLN A 157 -14.09 -0.26 17.28
N ILE A 158 -13.72 -1.11 18.23
CA ILE A 158 -12.34 -1.35 18.59
C ILE A 158 -12.03 -2.84 18.56
N ILE A 159 -10.98 -3.20 17.83
CA ILE A 159 -10.52 -4.57 17.68
C ILE A 159 -9.07 -4.63 18.11
N SER A 160 -8.76 -5.44 19.11
CA SER A 160 -7.38 -5.70 19.53
C SER A 160 -7.04 -7.15 19.31
N LEU A 161 -5.88 -7.41 18.74
CA LEU A 161 -5.37 -8.75 18.49
C LEU A 161 -3.86 -8.83 18.75
N THR A 162 -3.38 -10.05 18.98
CA THR A 162 -1.96 -10.34 19.07
C THR A 162 -1.61 -11.49 18.14
N ARG A 163 -0.46 -11.40 17.48
CA ARG A 163 0.13 -12.49 16.71
C ARG A 163 1.15 -13.22 17.57
N THR A 164 1.19 -14.55 17.50
CA THR A 164 2.31 -15.32 18.05
C THR A 164 3.38 -15.49 16.98
N PRO A 165 4.50 -14.72 17.02
CA PRO A 165 5.52 -14.81 15.99
C PRO A 165 6.26 -16.16 16.06
N ALA A 166 6.93 -16.51 14.97
CA ALA A 166 7.80 -17.68 14.94
C ALA A 166 8.98 -17.57 15.92
N ALA A 167 9.50 -18.72 16.36
CA ALA A 167 10.65 -18.76 17.26
C ALA A 167 11.89 -18.14 16.58
N GLY A 168 12.52 -17.17 17.25
CA GLY A 168 13.67 -16.45 16.71
C GLY A 168 13.32 -15.24 15.83
N SER A 169 12.03 -14.94 15.64
CA SER A 169 11.59 -13.72 14.95
C SER A 169 12.16 -12.48 15.63
N THR A 170 12.63 -11.53 14.82
CA THR A 170 13.12 -10.21 15.27
C THR A 170 12.01 -9.16 15.26
N VAL A 171 10.81 -9.51 14.78
CA VAL A 171 9.65 -8.62 14.75
C VAL A 171 9.21 -8.32 16.18
N LYS A 172 9.25 -7.04 16.55
CA LYS A 172 8.89 -6.57 17.88
C LYS A 172 7.40 -6.27 18.01
N GLN A 173 6.78 -5.68 17.00
CA GLN A 173 5.41 -5.19 17.08
C GLN A 173 4.42 -6.25 16.59
N ASN A 174 3.91 -7.07 17.51
CA ASN A 174 2.99 -8.18 17.21
C ASN A 174 1.59 -7.98 17.82
N ALA A 175 1.37 -6.92 18.59
CA ALA A 175 0.06 -6.51 19.08
C ALA A 175 -0.50 -5.41 18.19
N TYR A 176 -1.78 -5.52 17.86
CA TYR A 176 -2.49 -4.58 17.01
C TYR A 176 -3.75 -4.13 17.72
N THR A 177 -4.10 -2.85 17.56
CA THR A 177 -5.45 -2.36 17.84
C THR A 177 -5.93 -1.51 16.67
N TYR A 178 -7.14 -1.79 16.19
CA TYR A 178 -7.84 -0.98 15.19
C TYR A 178 -8.98 -0.27 15.89
N PHE A 179 -9.06 1.04 15.72
CA PHE A 179 -10.20 1.85 16.10
C PHE A 179 -10.84 2.43 14.86
N PHE A 180 -12.14 2.20 14.71
CA PHE A 180 -12.97 2.74 13.64
C PHE A 180 -14.08 3.60 14.23
N VAL A 181 -14.35 4.75 13.63
CA VAL A 181 -15.45 5.62 14.05
C VAL A 181 -16.09 6.29 12.85
N GLU A 182 -17.42 6.23 12.76
CA GLU A 182 -18.19 6.92 11.71
C GLU A 182 -18.03 8.44 11.81
N SER A 183 -17.97 9.09 10.65
CA SER A 183 -18.03 10.54 10.58
C SER A 183 -19.47 11.01 10.81
N MET A 184 -19.64 11.96 11.72
CA MET A 184 -20.89 12.68 11.94
C MET A 184 -21.13 13.76 10.89
N THR A 185 -20.11 14.15 10.13
CA THR A 185 -20.20 15.19 9.09
C THR A 185 -20.21 14.67 7.65
N GLY A 186 -19.91 13.39 7.43
CA GLY A 186 -19.90 12.77 6.10
C GLY A 186 -20.54 11.39 6.10
N LYS A 187 -21.65 11.24 5.35
CA LYS A 187 -22.51 10.04 5.36
C LYS A 187 -21.78 8.69 5.18
N GLN A 188 -20.71 8.65 4.38
CA GLN A 188 -19.92 7.43 4.15
C GLN A 188 -18.46 7.60 4.57
N ALA A 189 -18.15 8.69 5.27
CA ALA A 189 -16.82 8.91 5.80
C ALA A 189 -16.68 8.19 7.14
N PHE A 190 -15.47 7.73 7.42
CA PHE A 190 -15.09 7.22 8.73
C PHE A 190 -13.63 7.51 9.00
N PHE A 191 -13.21 7.32 10.24
CA PHE A 191 -11.81 7.42 10.62
C PHE A 191 -11.31 6.06 11.06
N ARG A 192 -10.04 5.78 10.74
CA ARG A 192 -9.33 4.59 11.15
C ARG A 192 -8.08 5.01 11.89
N MET A 193 -7.85 4.41 13.06
CA MET A 193 -6.56 4.42 13.74
C MET A 193 -6.08 2.98 13.89
N MET A 194 -4.91 2.67 13.33
CA MET A 194 -4.21 1.41 13.58
C MET A 194 -3.05 1.67 14.52
N PHE A 195 -3.02 0.95 15.63
CA PHE A 195 -1.94 0.91 16.59
C PHE A 195 -1.22 -0.42 16.44
N LYS A 196 0.12 -0.40 16.44
CA LYS A 196 0.97 -1.59 16.41
C LYS A 196 2.07 -1.46 17.45
N GLY A 197 2.18 -2.44 18.33
CA GLY A 197 3.10 -2.37 19.48
C GLY A 197 3.59 -3.74 19.93
N GLN A 198 4.46 -3.75 20.95
CA GLN A 198 5.08 -4.98 21.43
C GLN A 198 4.09 -5.95 22.08
N SER A 199 3.22 -5.44 22.94
CA SER A 199 2.17 -6.20 23.63
C SER A 199 0.89 -5.38 23.73
N HIS A 200 -0.25 -6.06 23.87
CA HIS A 200 -1.52 -5.38 24.04
C HIS A 200 -1.55 -4.60 25.37
N GLU A 201 -1.04 -5.20 26.45
CA GLU A 201 -1.07 -4.64 27.79
C GLU A 201 -0.28 -3.34 27.91
N GLU A 202 0.89 -3.24 27.27
CA GLU A 202 1.71 -2.03 27.26
C GLU A 202 1.12 -0.93 26.37
N MET A 203 0.51 -1.32 25.25
CA MET A 203 -0.05 -0.39 24.27
C MET A 203 -1.43 0.13 24.68
N ASN A 204 -2.24 -0.66 25.40
CA ASN A 204 -3.65 -0.34 25.67
C ASN A 204 -3.89 1.00 26.39
N PRO A 205 -3.11 1.42 27.41
CA PRO A 205 -3.30 2.73 28.03
C PRO A 205 -3.26 3.89 27.03
N MET A 206 -2.32 3.84 26.08
CA MET A 206 -2.20 4.83 25.02
C MET A 206 -3.38 4.78 24.05
N VAL A 207 -3.84 3.57 23.70
CA VAL A 207 -5.02 3.38 22.84
C VAL A 207 -6.25 4.01 23.46
N GLU A 208 -6.52 3.75 24.75
CA GLU A 208 -7.68 4.30 25.45
C GLU A 208 -7.63 5.83 25.50
N GLU A 209 -6.46 6.42 25.72
CA GLU A 209 -6.27 7.87 25.70
C GLU A 209 -6.45 8.48 24.30
N ALA A 210 -5.94 7.83 23.26
CA ALA A 210 -6.15 8.26 21.88
C ALA A 210 -7.63 8.17 21.48
N VAL A 211 -8.33 7.11 21.87
CA VAL A 211 -9.78 6.96 21.62
C VAL A 211 -10.59 8.00 22.40
N ALA A 212 -10.26 8.24 23.67
CA ALA A 212 -10.96 9.23 24.50
C ALA A 212 -10.73 10.67 24.05
N SER A 213 -9.57 10.97 23.45
CA SER A 213 -9.22 12.31 22.94
C SER A 213 -9.59 12.53 21.47
N PHE A 214 -10.08 11.50 20.78
CA PHE A 214 -10.45 11.62 19.38
C PHE A 214 -11.65 12.56 19.21
N GLU A 215 -11.48 13.58 18.37
CA GLU A 215 -12.56 14.49 17.99
C GLU A 215 -12.61 14.65 16.47
N GLU A 216 -13.82 14.57 15.91
CA GLU A 216 -14.06 15.05 14.55
C GLU A 216 -14.21 16.57 14.58
N ILE A 217 -13.40 17.26 13.76
CA ILE A 217 -13.35 18.71 13.69
C ILE A 217 -13.75 19.20 12.30
N ALA A 218 -13.99 20.51 12.18
CA ALA A 218 -14.32 21.11 10.89
C ALA A 218 -13.16 20.98 9.89
N ILE A 219 -13.46 20.37 8.74
CA ILE A 219 -12.51 20.25 7.63
C ILE A 219 -12.20 21.63 7.05
N LYS A 220 -10.91 21.94 6.89
CA LYS A 220 -10.42 23.17 6.24
C LYS A 220 -9.02 22.94 5.66
N GLY A 221 -8.71 23.57 4.53
CA GLY A 221 -7.39 23.47 3.90
C GLY A 221 -7.16 22.18 3.11
N GLY A 222 -5.90 21.82 2.91
CA GLY A 222 -5.46 20.64 2.16
C GLY A 222 -4.14 20.09 2.70
N ASN A 223 -3.87 18.80 2.53
CA ASN A 223 -2.54 18.23 2.80
C ASN A 223 -1.65 18.39 1.56
N ALA A 224 -0.33 18.23 1.74
CA ALA A 224 0.64 18.18 0.66
C ALA A 224 1.60 17.01 0.85
N PHE A 225 2.04 16.41 -0.25
CA PHE A 225 3.15 15.45 -0.22
C PHE A 225 4.45 16.21 0.04
N ARG A 226 5.22 15.76 1.03
CA ARG A 226 6.50 16.37 1.43
C ARG A 226 7.71 15.48 1.16
N GLY A 227 7.46 14.25 0.70
CA GLY A 227 8.49 13.32 0.26
C GLY A 227 8.86 13.55 -1.19
N GLU A 228 10.15 13.69 -1.46
CA GLU A 228 10.71 13.60 -2.80
C GLU A 228 11.49 12.30 -2.92
N TYR A 229 11.13 11.48 -3.91
CA TYR A 229 11.82 10.23 -4.21
C TYR A 229 12.44 10.34 -5.60
N SER A 230 13.68 9.87 -5.73
CA SER A 230 14.38 9.76 -7.01
C SER A 230 14.96 8.35 -7.13
N PRO A 231 14.93 7.74 -8.33
CA PRO A 231 15.61 6.47 -8.54
C PRO A 231 17.10 6.58 -8.16
N VAL A 232 17.57 5.68 -7.31
CA VAL A 232 19.00 5.52 -7.00
C VAL A 232 19.50 4.34 -7.82
N ILE A 233 20.40 4.59 -8.76
CA ILE A 233 20.99 3.55 -9.60
C ILE A 233 22.07 2.83 -8.77
N PRO A 234 21.96 1.51 -8.53
CA PRO A 234 22.95 0.77 -7.76
C PRO A 234 24.32 0.74 -8.46
N GLU A 235 25.39 1.10 -7.75
CA GLU A 235 26.77 0.96 -8.25
C GLU A 235 27.21 -0.51 -8.34
N SER A 236 26.50 -1.40 -7.64
CA SER A 236 26.76 -2.84 -7.62
C SER A 236 26.36 -3.53 -8.93
N TRP A 237 25.50 -2.93 -9.76
CA TRP A 237 25.03 -3.56 -10.99
C TRP A 237 26.17 -3.90 -11.94
N ASN A 238 26.08 -5.11 -12.51
CA ASN A 238 26.99 -5.48 -13.58
C ASN A 238 26.73 -4.62 -14.82
N LYS A 239 27.72 -4.58 -15.72
CA LYS A 239 27.69 -3.70 -16.90
C LYS A 239 26.45 -3.93 -17.77
N GLU A 240 26.03 -5.17 -17.96
CA GLU A 240 24.90 -5.50 -18.83
C GLU A 240 23.58 -4.94 -18.27
N THR A 241 23.41 -5.02 -16.95
CA THR A 241 22.24 -4.52 -16.22
C THR A 241 22.18 -3.01 -16.22
N ALA A 242 23.31 -2.34 -15.95
CA ALA A 242 23.41 -0.89 -16.03
C ALA A 242 23.13 -0.38 -17.45
N ASP A 243 23.69 -1.04 -18.48
CA ASP A 243 23.47 -0.69 -19.88
C ASP A 243 21.99 -0.88 -20.27
N LEU A 244 21.33 -1.97 -19.83
CA LEU A 244 19.90 -2.19 -20.06
C LEU A 244 19.05 -1.08 -19.43
N TYR A 245 19.26 -0.78 -18.16
CA TYR A 245 18.51 0.27 -17.46
C TYR A 245 18.68 1.63 -18.15
N GLN A 246 19.91 1.99 -18.52
CA GLN A 246 20.19 3.23 -19.24
C GLN A 246 19.47 3.30 -20.58
N ASN A 247 19.42 2.19 -21.33
CA ASN A 247 18.71 2.11 -22.61
C ASN A 247 17.19 2.25 -22.43
N ILE A 248 16.61 1.68 -21.37
CA ILE A 248 15.19 1.85 -21.05
C ILE A 248 14.89 3.30 -20.66
N GLN A 249 15.73 3.90 -19.81
CA GLN A 249 15.49 5.24 -19.27
C GLN A 249 15.70 6.36 -20.30
N SER A 250 16.71 6.23 -21.16
CA SER A 250 17.17 7.31 -22.05
C SER A 250 17.08 7.01 -23.53
N GLY A 251 16.75 5.76 -23.90
CA GLY A 251 16.65 5.35 -25.29
C GLY A 251 15.36 5.84 -25.97
N GLU A 252 15.40 5.88 -27.30
CA GLU A 252 14.23 6.15 -28.13
C GLU A 252 13.46 4.85 -28.50
N LYS A 253 14.05 3.69 -28.19
CA LYS A 253 13.44 2.39 -28.45
C LYS A 253 12.31 2.16 -27.45
N PHE A 254 11.11 1.91 -27.98
CA PHE A 254 10.01 1.39 -27.18
C PHE A 254 10.11 -0.13 -27.11
N TYR A 255 10.14 -0.67 -25.90
CA TYR A 255 10.23 -2.10 -25.66
C TYR A 255 8.83 -2.69 -25.51
N TRP A 256 8.58 -3.83 -26.15
CA TRP A 256 7.33 -4.56 -26.03
C TRP A 256 7.56 -5.92 -25.40
N GLY A 257 6.66 -6.32 -24.51
CA GLY A 257 6.69 -7.62 -23.84
C GLY A 257 5.42 -8.43 -24.08
N LEU A 258 5.53 -9.74 -23.90
CA LEU A 258 4.39 -10.65 -23.93
C LEU A 258 4.45 -11.64 -22.77
N PHE A 259 3.31 -11.82 -22.10
CA PHE A 259 3.11 -12.93 -21.17
C PHE A 259 2.44 -14.09 -21.90
N VAL A 260 3.11 -15.24 -21.90
CA VAL A 260 2.53 -16.52 -22.35
C VAL A 260 2.75 -17.53 -21.23
N ASP A 261 1.68 -17.87 -20.52
CA ASP A 261 1.71 -18.82 -19.41
C ASP A 261 2.40 -20.13 -19.83
N GLY A 262 3.41 -20.57 -19.07
CA GLY A 262 4.17 -21.80 -19.32
C GLY A 262 5.14 -21.77 -20.52
N SER A 263 5.35 -20.63 -21.18
CA SER A 263 6.34 -20.52 -22.27
C SER A 263 7.79 -20.79 -21.85
N TYR A 264 8.09 -20.70 -20.55
CA TYR A 264 9.42 -20.99 -19.99
C TYR A 264 9.66 -22.50 -19.78
N THR A 265 8.59 -23.30 -19.63
CA THR A 265 8.68 -24.71 -19.22
C THR A 265 8.03 -25.69 -20.20
N ASP A 266 7.23 -25.20 -21.16
CA ASP A 266 6.57 -26.01 -22.19
C ASP A 266 6.94 -25.50 -23.58
N GLU A 267 7.70 -26.32 -24.31
CA GLU A 267 8.17 -26.02 -25.67
C GLU A 267 7.02 -25.75 -26.65
N LYS A 268 5.84 -26.36 -26.47
CA LYS A 268 4.70 -26.07 -27.35
C LYS A 268 4.13 -24.68 -27.10
N LYS A 269 4.14 -24.24 -25.84
CA LYS A 269 3.69 -22.90 -25.47
C LYS A 269 4.73 -21.85 -25.91
N TYR A 270 6.01 -22.17 -25.82
CA TYR A 270 7.05 -21.34 -26.43
C TYR A 270 6.90 -21.25 -27.96
N GLN A 271 6.66 -22.37 -28.65
CA GLN A 271 6.47 -22.36 -30.10
C GLN A 271 5.28 -21.48 -30.50
N TRP A 272 4.19 -21.49 -29.73
CA TRP A 272 3.08 -20.57 -29.95
C TRP A 272 3.48 -19.09 -29.86
N PHE A 273 4.33 -18.75 -28.88
CA PHE A 273 4.91 -17.41 -28.77
C PHE A 273 5.72 -17.09 -30.04
N ALA A 274 6.69 -17.94 -30.41
CA ALA A 274 7.51 -17.74 -31.60
C ALA A 274 6.68 -17.60 -32.91
N ASP A 275 5.66 -18.44 -33.08
CA ASP A 275 4.73 -18.38 -34.22
C ASP A 275 3.96 -17.05 -34.26
N LEU A 276 3.62 -16.48 -33.09
CA LEU A 276 2.99 -15.17 -33.00
C LEU A 276 3.96 -14.08 -33.48
N GLU A 277 5.22 -14.12 -33.06
CA GLU A 277 6.25 -13.15 -33.50
C GLU A 277 6.42 -13.15 -35.02
N GLU A 278 6.50 -14.34 -35.63
CA GLU A 278 6.54 -14.48 -37.09
C GLU A 278 5.29 -13.89 -37.74
N LYS A 279 4.11 -14.18 -37.18
CA LYS A 279 2.84 -13.70 -37.73
C LYS A 279 2.68 -12.18 -37.67
N VAL A 280 3.21 -11.53 -36.64
CA VAL A 280 3.15 -10.07 -36.49
C VAL A 280 4.38 -9.36 -37.05
N ASP A 281 5.37 -10.11 -37.56
CA ASP A 281 6.66 -9.60 -38.03
C ASP A 281 7.33 -8.69 -36.98
N PHE A 282 7.29 -9.15 -35.71
CA PHE A 282 7.79 -8.39 -34.58
C PHE A 282 8.29 -9.31 -33.46
N ASN A 283 9.54 -9.11 -33.05
CA ASN A 283 10.13 -9.81 -31.91
C ASN A 283 9.90 -8.99 -30.64
N PHE A 284 9.14 -9.53 -29.69
CA PHE A 284 9.00 -8.97 -28.35
C PHE A 284 10.32 -9.07 -27.60
N ASP A 285 10.72 -7.96 -26.99
CA ASP A 285 11.95 -7.84 -26.22
C ASP A 285 11.80 -8.53 -24.86
N PHE A 286 10.67 -8.32 -24.20
CA PHE A 286 10.39 -8.86 -22.88
C PHE A 286 9.52 -10.11 -22.92
N SER A 287 9.79 -11.05 -22.03
CA SER A 287 8.95 -12.22 -21.77
C SER A 287 8.68 -12.34 -20.28
N LEU A 288 7.42 -12.52 -19.89
CA LEU A 288 7.03 -12.54 -18.47
C LEU A 288 6.98 -13.98 -17.93
N HIS A 289 7.50 -14.21 -16.73
CA HIS A 289 7.45 -15.49 -16.03
C HIS A 289 6.98 -15.32 -14.59
N TYR A 290 6.20 -16.27 -14.07
CA TYR A 290 5.74 -16.28 -12.67
C TYR A 290 6.31 -17.49 -11.95
N VAL A 291 6.88 -17.24 -10.77
CA VAL A 291 7.33 -18.27 -9.84
C VAL A 291 6.79 -17.98 -8.44
N ASN A 292 6.72 -19.04 -7.64
CA ASN A 292 6.40 -18.96 -6.22
C ASN A 292 7.65 -19.22 -5.39
N LEU A 293 7.70 -18.70 -4.16
CA LEU A 293 8.86 -18.79 -3.27
C LEU A 293 9.34 -20.24 -3.03
N ASN A 294 8.45 -21.23 -3.14
CA ASN A 294 8.75 -22.64 -2.94
C ASN A 294 9.43 -23.35 -4.14
N HIS A 295 9.59 -22.71 -5.30
CA HIS A 295 10.11 -23.36 -6.52
C HIS A 295 11.59 -23.08 -6.81
N GLY A 296 12.27 -22.27 -5.98
CA GLY A 296 13.64 -21.84 -6.24
C GLY A 296 13.73 -20.89 -7.45
N PHE A 297 14.95 -20.42 -7.76
CA PHE A 297 15.17 -19.55 -8.91
C PHE A 297 15.31 -20.40 -10.20
N PRO A 298 14.57 -20.10 -11.27
CA PRO A 298 14.57 -20.88 -12.52
C PRO A 298 15.75 -20.54 -13.44
N VAL A 299 16.98 -20.90 -13.04
CA VAL A 299 18.21 -20.54 -13.77
C VAL A 299 18.20 -21.08 -15.20
N GLU A 300 17.88 -22.36 -15.39
CA GLU A 300 17.92 -23.01 -16.71
C GLU A 300 16.89 -22.41 -17.68
N GLU A 301 15.67 -22.15 -17.20
CA GLU A 301 14.60 -21.57 -18.00
C GLU A 301 14.91 -20.13 -18.41
N LEU A 302 15.49 -19.33 -17.51
CA LEU A 302 15.91 -17.97 -17.83
C LEU A 302 17.11 -17.94 -18.79
N GLN A 303 18.08 -18.86 -18.65
CA GLN A 303 19.18 -18.99 -19.61
C GLN A 303 18.65 -19.30 -21.02
N ASN A 304 17.75 -20.28 -21.14
CA ASN A 304 17.13 -20.62 -22.42
C ASN A 304 16.43 -19.42 -23.08
N MET A 305 15.67 -18.63 -22.30
CA MET A 305 14.99 -17.44 -22.83
C MET A 305 15.95 -16.30 -23.18
N TYR A 306 17.02 -16.14 -22.41
CA TYR A 306 18.09 -15.19 -22.72
C TYR A 306 18.83 -15.57 -24.03
N GLU A 307 19.15 -16.84 -24.25
CA GLU A 307 19.75 -17.35 -25.50
C GLU A 307 18.86 -17.11 -26.73
N LYS A 308 17.53 -17.04 -26.52
CA LYS A 308 16.52 -16.68 -27.53
C LYS A 308 16.38 -15.16 -27.73
N GLY A 309 17.21 -14.36 -27.05
CA GLY A 309 17.24 -12.91 -27.15
C GLY A 309 16.11 -12.22 -26.38
N LYS A 310 15.49 -12.88 -25.40
CA LYS A 310 14.46 -12.29 -24.54
C LYS A 310 15.07 -11.75 -23.25
N ILE A 311 14.57 -10.61 -22.80
CA ILE A 311 14.79 -10.13 -21.45
C ILE A 311 13.62 -10.61 -20.59
N THR A 312 13.92 -11.29 -19.49
CA THR A 312 12.88 -11.82 -18.61
C THR A 312 12.39 -10.74 -17.65
N GLU A 313 11.08 -10.57 -17.54
CA GLU A 313 10.47 -10.05 -16.32
C GLU A 313 10.02 -11.24 -15.47
N LEU A 314 10.73 -11.47 -14.36
CA LEU A 314 10.46 -12.54 -13.42
C LEU A 314 9.62 -12.01 -12.27
N THR A 315 8.41 -12.53 -12.14
CA THR A 315 7.55 -12.27 -11.00
C THR A 315 7.75 -13.32 -9.93
N LEU A 316 8.17 -12.90 -8.74
CA LEU A 316 8.12 -13.74 -7.55
C LEU A 316 6.85 -13.40 -6.76
N GLN A 317 5.98 -14.39 -6.59
CA GLN A 317 4.86 -14.31 -5.67
C GLN A 317 5.18 -15.09 -4.39
N ILE A 318 5.09 -14.42 -3.24
CA ILE A 318 5.14 -15.07 -1.93
C ILE A 318 3.77 -15.72 -1.68
N SER A 319 3.48 -16.77 -2.44
CA SER A 319 2.26 -17.59 -2.33
C SER A 319 2.57 -19.09 -2.50
N TYR A 320 1.70 -19.98 -2.01
CA TYR A 320 1.83 -21.43 -2.26
C TYR A 320 1.19 -21.88 -3.59
N HIS A 321 0.05 -21.28 -3.95
CA HIS A 321 -0.79 -21.72 -5.08
C HIS A 321 -1.48 -20.52 -5.76
N ALA A 322 -0.71 -19.51 -6.18
CA ALA A 322 -1.23 -18.37 -6.94
C ALA A 322 -2.43 -17.67 -6.28
N ASN A 323 -2.36 -17.48 -4.95
CA ASN A 323 -3.38 -16.81 -4.13
C ASN A 323 -4.75 -17.51 -4.05
N ASP A 324 -4.82 -18.83 -4.23
CA ASP A 324 -6.08 -19.60 -4.21
C ASP A 324 -6.79 -19.70 -2.84
N ASN A 325 -6.07 -19.45 -1.74
CA ASN A 325 -6.60 -19.54 -0.37
C ASN A 325 -6.14 -18.36 0.51
N LEU A 326 -6.88 -17.26 0.45
CA LEU A 326 -6.60 -16.03 1.22
C LEU A 326 -6.95 -16.13 2.71
N PHE A 327 -7.88 -17.02 3.08
CA PHE A 327 -8.31 -17.22 4.48
C PHE A 327 -7.47 -18.26 5.24
N GLY A 328 -6.57 -18.97 4.55
CA GLY A 328 -5.69 -19.97 5.14
C GLY A 328 -4.45 -19.37 5.80
N LYS A 329 -3.39 -20.19 5.80
CA LYS A 329 -2.06 -19.76 6.25
C LYS A 329 -1.52 -18.68 5.30
N ASN A 330 -1.24 -17.49 5.83
CA ASN A 330 -0.56 -16.43 5.10
C ASN A 330 0.95 -16.52 5.34
N ILE A 331 1.69 -16.98 4.33
CA ILE A 331 3.15 -17.12 4.42
C ILE A 331 3.91 -15.80 4.48
N ASN A 332 3.28 -14.67 4.14
CA ASN A 332 3.91 -13.35 4.29
C ASN A 332 4.18 -13.02 5.76
N LEU A 333 3.38 -13.57 6.69
CA LEU A 333 3.64 -13.46 8.12
C LEU A 333 4.85 -14.29 8.56
N ASP A 334 5.12 -15.41 7.89
CA ASP A 334 6.29 -16.26 8.16
C ASP A 334 7.57 -15.67 7.56
N VAL A 335 7.49 -15.07 6.36
CA VAL A 335 8.59 -14.28 5.78
C VAL A 335 8.91 -13.10 6.68
N TYR A 336 7.88 -12.41 7.19
CA TYR A 336 8.04 -11.31 8.13
C TYR A 336 8.76 -11.76 9.41
N ASP A 337 8.46 -12.97 9.89
CA ASP A 337 9.15 -13.59 11.02
C ASP A 337 10.53 -14.17 10.71
N GLY A 338 10.97 -14.16 9.45
CA GLY A 338 12.28 -14.63 9.00
C GLY A 338 12.40 -16.14 8.80
N LEU A 339 11.28 -16.88 8.74
CA LEU A 339 11.30 -18.34 8.57
C LEU A 339 11.79 -18.80 7.20
N TYR A 340 11.72 -17.92 6.19
CA TYR A 340 12.09 -18.21 4.80
C TYR A 340 13.40 -17.54 4.37
N ASP A 341 14.18 -17.00 5.32
CA ASP A 341 15.38 -16.22 4.99
C ASP A 341 16.40 -17.07 4.20
N GLU A 342 16.56 -18.36 4.49
CA GLU A 342 17.48 -19.23 3.72
C GLU A 342 16.92 -19.62 2.35
N GLU A 343 15.61 -19.87 2.22
CA GLU A 343 14.96 -20.08 0.93
C GLU A 343 15.12 -18.85 0.02
N ILE A 344 14.97 -17.65 0.58
CA ILE A 344 15.19 -16.39 -0.13
C ILE A 344 16.68 -16.24 -0.51
N ARG A 345 17.63 -16.61 0.37
CA ARG A 345 19.06 -16.64 0.03
C ARG A 345 19.36 -17.60 -1.10
N ALA A 346 18.79 -18.81 -1.08
CA ALA A 346 18.93 -19.78 -2.16
C ALA A 346 18.38 -19.23 -3.48
N PHE A 347 17.22 -18.56 -3.44
CA PHE A 347 16.65 -17.88 -4.60
C PHE A 347 17.58 -16.76 -5.13
N ALA A 348 18.12 -15.93 -4.25
CA ALA A 348 19.08 -14.87 -4.60
C ALA A 348 20.38 -15.43 -5.19
N ARG A 349 20.92 -16.53 -4.67
CA ARG A 349 22.10 -17.21 -5.25
C ARG A 349 21.83 -17.69 -6.68
N GLY A 350 20.64 -18.22 -6.96
CA GLY A 350 20.24 -18.58 -8.32
C GLY A 350 20.09 -17.35 -9.23
N ALA A 351 19.56 -16.24 -8.72
CA ALA A 351 19.51 -14.98 -9.47
C ALA A 351 20.91 -14.52 -9.90
N LYS A 352 21.89 -14.61 -8.98
CA LYS A 352 23.29 -14.31 -9.26
C LYS A 352 23.92 -15.29 -10.25
N GLU A 353 23.60 -16.58 -10.15
CA GLU A 353 24.09 -17.61 -11.07
C GLU A 353 23.59 -17.37 -12.51
N PHE A 354 22.37 -16.87 -12.68
CA PHE A 354 21.84 -16.49 -13.99
C PHE A 354 22.72 -15.42 -14.68
N GLY A 355 23.24 -14.45 -13.94
CA GLY A 355 24.29 -13.51 -14.38
C GLY A 355 23.88 -12.46 -15.44
N HIS A 356 22.72 -12.62 -16.09
CA HIS A 356 22.19 -11.69 -17.09
C HIS A 356 21.09 -10.80 -16.50
N PRO A 357 20.82 -9.62 -17.09
CA PRO A 357 19.83 -8.71 -16.56
C PRO A 357 18.42 -9.29 -16.67
N PHE A 358 17.64 -9.09 -15.62
CA PHE A 358 16.21 -9.36 -15.62
C PHE A 358 15.46 -8.31 -14.82
N LEU A 359 14.18 -8.11 -15.17
CA LEU A 359 13.28 -7.27 -14.38
C LEU A 359 12.70 -8.14 -13.26
N PHE A 360 12.96 -7.80 -12.01
CA PHE A 360 12.48 -8.54 -10.86
C PHE A 360 11.25 -7.88 -10.25
N ARG A 361 10.08 -8.47 -10.48
CA ARG A 361 8.80 -7.98 -9.95
C ARG A 361 8.40 -8.81 -8.75
N LEU A 362 8.63 -8.29 -7.55
CA LEU A 362 8.17 -8.92 -6.32
C LEU A 362 6.69 -8.56 -6.10
N ASN A 363 5.84 -9.55 -5.78
CA ASN A 363 4.50 -9.37 -5.22
C ASN A 363 3.68 -8.20 -5.83
N ASN A 364 3.32 -8.32 -7.12
CA ASN A 364 2.54 -7.29 -7.82
C ASN A 364 1.11 -7.13 -7.28
N GLU A 365 0.54 -5.94 -7.39
CA GLU A 365 -0.86 -5.64 -7.04
C GLU A 365 -1.16 -5.80 -5.53
N MET A 366 -0.22 -5.43 -4.67
CA MET A 366 -0.35 -5.51 -3.20
C MET A 366 -1.46 -4.63 -2.61
N ASN A 367 -1.87 -3.57 -3.32
CA ASN A 367 -3.01 -2.71 -2.96
C ASN A 367 -4.37 -3.30 -3.39
N SER A 368 -4.45 -4.60 -3.68
CA SER A 368 -5.68 -5.32 -4.04
C SER A 368 -6.20 -6.25 -2.93
N ASP A 369 -7.36 -6.88 -3.13
CA ASP A 369 -7.95 -7.85 -2.19
C ASP A 369 -7.90 -9.30 -2.69
N TRP A 370 -7.19 -9.57 -3.80
CA TRP A 370 -7.09 -10.89 -4.42
C TRP A 370 -5.73 -11.57 -4.27
N VAL A 371 -4.77 -10.95 -3.59
CA VAL A 371 -3.42 -11.50 -3.34
C VAL A 371 -3.14 -11.68 -1.85
N ASN A 372 -2.43 -12.73 -1.46
CA ASN A 372 -2.20 -13.06 -0.04
C ASN A 372 -1.17 -12.13 0.64
N TYR A 373 -0.36 -11.42 -0.14
CA TYR A 373 0.57 -10.38 0.33
C TYR A 373 -0.06 -8.98 0.32
N SER A 374 -1.37 -8.88 0.06
CA SER A 374 -2.06 -7.60 0.12
C SER A 374 -2.13 -7.04 1.53
N GLY A 375 -2.37 -5.73 1.65
CA GLY A 375 -2.60 -5.11 2.96
C GLY A 375 -3.74 -5.78 3.70
N VAL A 376 -4.90 -5.94 3.06
CA VAL A 376 -6.08 -6.57 3.68
C VAL A 376 -5.80 -8.00 4.16
N ALA A 377 -5.14 -8.83 3.35
CA ALA A 377 -4.80 -10.20 3.74
C ALA A 377 -3.62 -10.28 4.72
N ALA A 378 -2.85 -9.20 4.87
CA ALA A 378 -1.76 -9.04 5.83
C ALA A 378 -2.17 -8.08 6.95
N LEU A 379 -3.25 -8.42 7.66
CA LEU A 379 -3.74 -7.71 8.85
C LEU A 379 -4.21 -6.27 8.60
N SER A 380 -4.50 -5.87 7.36
CA SER A 380 -4.72 -4.46 7.02
C SER A 380 -3.54 -3.56 7.43
N ASP A 381 -2.32 -4.09 7.30
CA ASP A 381 -1.06 -3.41 7.61
C ASP A 381 -0.09 -3.47 6.40
N PRO A 382 -0.03 -2.40 5.57
CA PRO A 382 0.94 -2.28 4.48
C PRO A 382 2.40 -2.39 4.93
N GLU A 383 2.74 -2.10 6.19
CA GLU A 383 4.12 -2.19 6.66
C GLU A 383 4.67 -3.62 6.58
N ILE A 384 3.82 -4.65 6.67
CA ILE A 384 4.25 -6.04 6.51
C ILE A 384 4.82 -6.28 5.12
N PHE A 385 4.19 -5.69 4.09
CA PHE A 385 4.68 -5.75 2.72
C PHE A 385 6.00 -4.99 2.58
N ILE A 386 6.09 -3.77 3.11
CA ILE A 386 7.30 -2.94 3.08
C ILE A 386 8.49 -3.70 3.69
N GLU A 387 8.29 -4.29 4.87
CA GLU A 387 9.36 -4.98 5.58
C GLU A 387 9.76 -6.28 4.88
N ASN A 388 8.82 -7.02 4.30
CA ASN A 388 9.14 -8.18 3.47
C ASN A 388 9.90 -7.79 2.19
N TRP A 389 9.51 -6.70 1.53
CA TRP A 389 10.21 -6.18 0.35
C TRP A 389 11.65 -5.81 0.69
N ARG A 390 11.85 -5.01 1.75
CA ARG A 390 13.17 -4.58 2.22
C ARG A 390 14.04 -5.77 2.62
N LYS A 391 13.48 -6.75 3.32
CA LYS A 391 14.18 -7.99 3.70
C LYS A 391 14.70 -8.75 2.47
N ILE A 392 13.85 -8.96 1.46
CA ILE A 392 14.26 -9.70 0.24
C ILE A 392 15.30 -8.89 -0.53
N TYR A 393 15.13 -7.56 -0.64
CA TYR A 393 16.12 -6.68 -1.24
C TYR A 393 17.48 -6.77 -0.54
N GLN A 394 17.49 -6.70 0.79
CA GLN A 394 18.70 -6.84 1.59
C GLN A 394 19.37 -8.20 1.39
N ILE A 395 18.60 -9.29 1.35
CA ILE A 395 19.16 -10.64 1.11
C ILE A 395 19.79 -10.72 -0.29
N PHE A 396 19.18 -10.12 -1.32
CA PHE A 396 19.77 -10.04 -2.66
C PHE A 396 21.11 -9.29 -2.65
N GLU A 397 21.18 -8.15 -1.95
CA GLU A 397 22.43 -7.39 -1.78
C GLU A 397 23.51 -8.20 -1.04
N GLU A 398 23.12 -8.90 0.05
CA GLU A 398 24.04 -9.73 0.85
C GLU A 398 24.61 -10.93 0.06
N GLU A 399 23.79 -11.55 -0.80
CA GLU A 399 24.25 -12.62 -1.69
C GLU A 399 25.00 -12.07 -2.93
N GLY A 400 25.00 -10.73 -3.11
CA GLY A 400 25.72 -10.02 -4.16
C GLY A 400 25.10 -10.21 -5.54
N VAL A 401 23.77 -10.15 -5.62
CA VAL A 401 23.03 -10.12 -6.88
C VAL A 401 23.24 -8.77 -7.54
N ASP A 402 23.82 -8.75 -8.74
CA ASP A 402 24.17 -7.54 -9.48
C ASP A 402 23.39 -7.38 -10.80
N ASN A 403 22.40 -8.23 -11.02
CA ASN A 403 21.69 -8.38 -12.29
C ASN A 403 20.16 -8.24 -12.23
N ALA A 404 19.63 -7.82 -11.07
CA ALA A 404 18.19 -7.63 -10.86
C ALA A 404 17.80 -6.14 -10.92
N ILE A 405 16.87 -5.79 -11.81
CA ILE A 405 16.21 -4.47 -11.85
C ILE A 405 14.84 -4.59 -11.16
N TRP A 406 14.70 -3.98 -9.98
CA TRP A 406 13.51 -4.13 -9.14
C TRP A 406 12.30 -3.35 -9.67
N ILE A 407 11.15 -4.02 -9.75
CA ILE A 407 9.90 -3.46 -10.29
C ILE A 407 8.82 -3.42 -9.20
N PHE A 408 8.50 -2.22 -8.73
CA PHE A 408 7.31 -1.96 -7.92
C PHE A 408 6.09 -1.81 -8.84
N ASN A 409 5.10 -2.70 -8.71
CA ASN A 409 3.94 -2.76 -9.60
C ASN A 409 2.63 -2.90 -8.80
N PRO A 410 2.06 -1.80 -8.33
CA PRO A 410 0.72 -1.79 -7.75
C PRO A 410 -0.36 -2.00 -8.82
N ASN A 411 -1.57 -2.36 -8.37
CA ASN A 411 -2.77 -2.28 -9.19
C ASN A 411 -3.11 -0.81 -9.45
N ALA A 412 -3.73 -0.54 -10.59
CA ALA A 412 -4.10 0.83 -10.98
C ALA A 412 -5.17 1.45 -10.05
N GLU A 413 -5.96 0.60 -9.37
CA GLU A 413 -6.96 0.99 -8.40
C GLU A 413 -6.64 0.37 -7.03
N ASP A 414 -6.95 1.08 -5.96
CA ASP A 414 -6.84 0.52 -4.62
C ASP A 414 -8.11 -0.27 -4.30
N CYS A 415 -7.95 -1.55 -3.98
CA CYS A 415 -9.04 -2.47 -3.61
C CYS A 415 -8.71 -3.08 -2.25
N PRO A 416 -9.32 -2.61 -1.14
CA PRO A 416 -10.36 -1.58 -1.05
C PRO A 416 -9.85 -0.15 -1.31
N PRO A 417 -10.74 0.79 -1.70
CA PRO A 417 -10.39 2.17 -2.03
C PRO A 417 -10.21 3.03 -0.76
N CYS A 418 -9.21 2.67 0.04
CA CYS A 418 -8.87 3.32 1.30
C CYS A 418 -7.48 3.97 1.20
N HIS A 419 -7.30 5.12 1.84
CA HIS A 419 -6.01 5.80 1.91
C HIS A 419 -4.94 4.96 2.61
N TRP A 420 -5.32 4.20 3.66
CA TRP A 420 -4.38 3.26 4.28
C TRP A 420 -3.93 2.14 3.33
N ASN A 421 -4.67 1.85 2.25
CA ASN A 421 -4.38 0.83 1.25
C ASN A 421 -3.91 1.42 -0.09
N SER A 422 -3.70 2.74 -0.16
CA SER A 422 -3.13 3.41 -1.34
C SER A 422 -1.80 2.77 -1.71
N TYR A 423 -1.49 2.67 -2.99
CA TYR A 423 -0.16 2.22 -3.43
C TYR A 423 0.99 3.05 -2.85
N ILE A 424 0.74 4.29 -2.39
CA ILE A 424 1.71 5.14 -1.70
C ILE A 424 2.04 4.65 -0.27
N ALA A 425 1.19 3.81 0.32
CA ALA A 425 1.38 3.22 1.64
C ALA A 425 2.31 1.99 1.65
N TYR A 426 2.78 1.55 0.48
CA TYR A 426 3.69 0.42 0.25
C TYR A 426 5.01 0.92 -0.34
#